data_AF-A0A846PFP4-F1
#
_entry.id   AF-A0A846PFP4-F1
#
_cell.length_a   1.000
_cell.length_b   1.000
_cell.length_c   1.000
_cell.angle_alpha   90.00
_cell.angle_beta   90.00
_cell.angle_gamma   90.00
#
_symmetry.space_group_name_H-M   'P 1'
#
loop_
_entity.id
_entity.type
_entity.pdbx_description
1 polymer ?
#
loop_
_entity_poly.entity_id
_entity_poly.type
_entity_poly.pdbx_seq_one_letter_code
_entity_poly.pdbx_strand_id
1 'polypeptide(L)' 'MKITFELLQKIINTIDLGIVFVDTDNKIVIFNNTAGDMLNADPEEKIG' A
#
# COMPACT_ATOMS: atom_id res chain seq x y z
N MET A 1 -3.33 10.22 -20.71
CA MET A 1 -3.03 9.06 -19.85
C MET A 1 -4.05 9.03 -18.72
N LYS A 2 -4.73 7.90 -18.47
CA LYS A 2 -5.63 7.78 -17.31
C LYS A 2 -4.83 7.20 -16.15
N ILE A 3 -4.95 7.82 -14.98
CA ILE A 3 -4.40 7.25 -13.74
C ILE A 3 -5.36 6.15 -13.28
N THR A 4 -4.86 4.93 -13.16
CA THR A 4 -5.60 3.78 -12.62
C THR A 4 -5.10 3.46 -11.22
N PHE A 5 -5.92 2.76 -10.44
CA PHE A 5 -5.52 2.30 -9.10
C PHE A 5 -4.31 1.34 -9.18
N GLU A 6 -4.28 0.44 -10.15
CA GLU A 6 -3.13 -0.44 -10.41
C GLU A 6 -1.84 0.35 -10.71
N LEU A 7 -1.94 1.43 -11.48
CA LEU A 7 -0.79 2.30 -11.75
C LEU A 7 -0.32 2.99 -10.46
N LEU A 8 -1.25 3.47 -9.63
CA LEU A 8 -0.93 4.04 -8.32
C LEU A 8 -0.21 3.02 -7.44
N GLN A 9 -0.69 1.78 -7.35
CA GLN A 9 -0.06 0.69 -6.59
C GLN A 9 1.38 0.40 -7.06
N LYS A 10 1.63 0.43 -8.37
CA LYS A 10 2.99 0.27 -8.90
C LYS A 10 3.89 1.43 -8.50
N ILE A 11 3.40 2.67 -8.56
CA ILE A 11 4.19 3.87 -8.23
C ILE A 11 4.54 3.91 -6.73
N ILE A 12 3.58 3.64 -5.85
CA ILE A 12 3.85 3.67 -4.39
C ILE A 12 4.87 2.61 -3.94
N ASN A 13 4.99 1.51 -4.68
CA ASN A 13 5.94 0.44 -4.42
C ASN A 13 7.36 0.79 -4.85
N THR A 14 7.59 1.92 -5.54
CA THR A 14 8.94 2.41 -5.86
C THR A 14 9.44 3.46 -4.87
N ILE A 15 8.66 3.78 -3.82
CA ILE A 15 9.00 4.79 -2.82
C ILE A 15 9.62 4.08 -1.61
N ASP A 16 10.84 4.46 -1.22
CA ASP A 16 11.56 3.94 -0.04
C ASP A 16 11.00 4.47 1.30
N LEU A 17 9.70 4.65 1.38
CA LEU A 17 8.96 5.05 2.58
C LEU A 17 7.78 4.10 2.77
N GLY A 18 7.56 3.63 4.00
CA GLY A 18 6.37 2.85 4.33
C GLY A 18 5.10 3.68 4.16
N ILE A 19 4.20 3.23 3.29
CA ILE A 19 2.92 3.88 3.00
C ILE A 19 1.79 2.94 3.39
N VAL A 20 0.91 3.44 4.25
CA VAL A 20 -0.34 2.78 4.64
C VAL A 20 -1.49 3.77 4.46
N PHE A 21 -2.52 3.41 3.70
CA PHE A 21 -3.79 4.15 3.68
C PHE A 21 -4.86 3.35 4.39
N VAL A 22 -5.63 4.05 5.21
CA VAL A 22 -6.80 3.54 5.91
C VAL A 22 -8.01 4.33 5.47
N ASP A 23 -9.12 3.65 5.16
CA ASP A 23 -10.37 4.30 4.79
C ASP A 23 -11.22 4.70 6.02
N THR A 24 -12.43 5.21 5.78
CA THR A 24 -13.36 5.65 6.84
C THR A 24 -13.90 4.52 7.71
N ASP A 25 -13.83 3.26 7.24
CA ASP A 25 -14.28 2.07 7.96
C ASP A 25 -13.11 1.40 8.72
N ASN A 26 -11.98 2.10 8.86
CA ASN A 26 -10.74 1.62 9.45
C ASN A 26 -10.13 0.42 8.72
N LYS A 27 -10.34 0.32 7.41
CA LYS A 27 -9.81 -0.74 6.56
C LYS A 27 -8.54 -0.30 5.86
N ILE A 28 -7.53 -1.16 5.83
CA ILE A 28 -6.29 -0.86 5.10
C ILE A 28 -6.58 -1.08 3.61
N VAL A 29 -6.46 0.00 2.82
CA VAL A 29 -6.73 -0.04 1.36
C VAL A 29 -5.45 0.03 0.53
N ILE A 30 -4.35 0.49 1.13
CA ILE A 30 -3.02 0.48 0.53
C ILE A 30 -2.02 0.11 1.62
N PHE A 31 -1.12 -0.81 1.28
CA PHE A 31 0.03 -1.17 2.08
C PHE A 31 1.17 -1.46 1.10
N ASN A 32 2.18 -0.60 1.03
CA ASN A 32 3.27 -0.78 0.06
C ASN A 32 4.33 -1.77 0.56
N ASN A 33 5.21 -2.22 -0.35
CA ASN A 33 6.26 -3.19 -0.02
C ASN A 33 7.17 -2.72 1.12
N THR A 34 7.57 -1.45 1.11
CA THR A 34 8.43 -0.88 2.16
C THR A 34 7.77 -0.92 3.54
N ALA A 35 6.45 -0.71 3.65
CA ALA A 35 5.75 -0.88 4.91
C ALA A 35 5.77 -2.34 5.39
N GLY A 36 5.69 -3.29 4.46
CA GLY A 36 5.80 -4.72 4.74
C GLY A 36 7.18 -5.11 5.27
N ASP A 37 8.22 -4.62 4.62
CA ASP A 37 9.60 -4.84 5.05
C ASP A 37 9.85 -4.26 6.46
N MET A 38 9.38 -3.03 6.71
CA MET A 38 9.55 -2.36 8.01
C MET A 38 8.81 -3.04 9.16
N LEU A 39 7.64 -3.60 8.88
CA LEU A 39 6.75 -4.20 9.87
C LEU A 39 6.83 -5.74 9.92
N ASN A 40 7.69 -6.33 9.08
CA ASN A 40 7.81 -7.78 8.89
C ASN A 40 6.43 -8.43 8.64
N ALA A 41 5.70 -7.89 7.67
CA ALA A 41 4.33 -8.27 7.34
C ALA A 41 4.14 -8.39 5.81
N ASP A 42 3.33 -9.34 5.38
CA ASP A 42 2.89 -9.41 3.98
C ASP A 42 1.84 -8.34 3.71
N PRO A 43 2.07 -7.41 2.75
CA PRO A 43 1.08 -6.43 2.33
C PRO A 43 -0.30 -7.00 2.00
N GLU A 44 -0.36 -8.17 1.34
CA GLU A 44 -1.63 -8.76 0.91
C GLU A 44 -2.47 -9.24 2.11
N GLU A 45 -1.83 -9.68 3.19
CA GLU A 45 -2.51 -10.10 4.43
C GLU A 45 -3.02 -8.92 5.26
N LYS A 46 -2.57 -7.69 4.97
CA LYS A 46 -2.96 -6.49 5.72
C LYS A 46 -4.11 -5.74 5.06
N ILE A 47 -4.34 -5.92 3.76
CA ILE A 47 -5.42 -5.25 3.05
C ILE A 47 -6.77 -5.86 3.43
N GLY A 48 -7.74 -5.01 3.78
CA GLY A 48 -9.13 -5.39 4.10
C GLY A 48 -9.59 -5.08 5.51
#